data_AF-X1LMN7-F1
#
_entry.id   AF-X1LMN7-F1
#
_cell.length_a   1.000
_cell.length_b   1.000
_cell.length_c   1.000
_cell.angle_alpha   90.00
_cell.angle_beta   90.00
_cell.angle_gamma   90.00
#
_symmetry.space_group_name_H-M   'P 1'
#
loop_
_entity.id
_entity.type
_entity.pdbx_description
1 polymer ?
#
loop_
_entity_poly.entity_id
_entity_poly.type
_entity_poly.pdbx_seq_one_letter_code
_entity_poly.pdbx_strand_id
1 'polypeptide(L)'
;LLTSLGYADEKKRDMYSLEDISNIRQFYLSPVAVELLRENGFVVTPAYYKEMGDIYLECKDRNQPIFITTDAVLHTTHIFFDYLLRILEMERLYDLSVELTDRMLELSIEQFREAHTEEVKEAARLNIGFFAVAKRQFDPEYQVGYELDELVDKECDNIKNHTGLEFRELLTYVKDPSFYQTPYAYEDYSQYIPRGHYTRNEKFKNYFRAMMWYGRIDFKLRPALEEPAITYGKMMTLQALLITDALLRDEKAFKLWKMIYEPTVYFVGKTDDLYVDDYIKLIKEIFPPNES
;
A
#
# COMPACT_ATOMS: atom_id res chain seq x y z
N LEU A 1 -59.65 15.35 16.95
CA LEU A 1 -60.34 16.58 16.50
C LEU A 1 -59.40 17.31 15.56
N LEU A 2 -59.72 17.27 14.25
CA LEU A 2 -59.47 18.29 13.20
C LEU A 2 -58.01 18.79 13.03
N THR A 3 -57.37 18.82 11.86
CA THR A 3 -57.83 18.77 10.45
C THR A 3 -56.59 18.73 9.54
N SER A 4 -56.79 18.15 8.35
CA SER A 4 -55.89 18.11 7.21
C SER A 4 -55.32 19.45 6.75
N LEU A 5 -54.08 19.44 6.28
CA LEU A 5 -53.69 20.15 5.06
C LEU A 5 -52.92 19.15 4.20
N GLY A 6 -53.67 18.39 3.40
CA GLY A 6 -53.11 17.60 2.32
C GLY A 6 -52.65 18.55 1.22
N TYR A 7 -51.35 18.56 0.96
CA TYR A 7 -50.85 18.79 -0.38
C TYR A 7 -50.74 17.41 -1.02
N ALA A 8 -51.83 16.97 -1.63
CA ALA A 8 -51.79 15.94 -2.66
C ALA A 8 -51.20 16.61 -3.91
N ASP A 9 -49.88 16.75 -3.95
CA ASP A 9 -49.20 16.91 -5.23
C ASP A 9 -49.09 15.49 -5.80
N GLU A 10 -50.18 15.03 -6.44
CA GLU A 10 -50.12 13.93 -7.38
C GLU A 10 -49.12 14.34 -8.47
N LYS A 11 -47.83 14.11 -8.23
CA LYS A 11 -46.88 13.91 -9.31
C LYS A 11 -47.34 12.66 -10.04
N LYS A 12 -48.29 12.82 -10.98
CA LYS A 12 -48.38 11.96 -12.14
C LYS A 12 -47.00 12.01 -12.79
N ARG A 13 -46.13 11.08 -12.40
CA ARG A 13 -44.97 10.75 -13.23
C ARG A 13 -45.58 10.26 -14.52
N ASP A 14 -45.47 11.06 -15.57
CA ASP A 14 -45.84 10.62 -16.92
C ASP A 14 -45.05 9.33 -17.19
N MET A 15 -45.78 8.22 -17.28
CA MET A 15 -45.17 6.92 -17.55
C MET A 15 -44.67 6.92 -18.99
N TYR A 16 -43.47 6.41 -19.20
CA TYR A 16 -42.93 6.22 -20.54
C TYR A 16 -43.79 5.21 -21.30
N SER A 17 -44.33 5.61 -22.46
CA SER A 17 -45.00 4.69 -23.37
C SER A 17 -43.98 3.71 -23.95
N LEU A 18 -44.33 2.42 -23.92
CA LEU A 18 -43.53 1.35 -24.51
C LEU A 18 -44.06 0.91 -25.88
N GLU A 19 -45.17 1.49 -26.34
CA GLU A 19 -45.87 1.08 -27.56
C GLU A 19 -45.07 1.39 -28.83
N ASP A 20 -44.27 2.45 -28.80
CA ASP A 20 -43.45 2.91 -29.94
C ASP A 20 -42.07 2.21 -30.02
N ILE A 21 -41.74 1.34 -29.06
CA ILE A 21 -40.44 0.66 -28.99
C ILE A 21 -40.49 -0.66 -29.78
N SER A 22 -40.08 -0.58 -31.05
CA SER A 22 -40.13 -1.70 -32.00
C SER A 22 -39.45 -3.01 -31.56
N ASN A 23 -38.40 -2.92 -30.75
CA ASN A 23 -37.58 -4.06 -30.34
C ASN A 23 -37.87 -4.56 -28.91
N ILE A 24 -38.88 -4.04 -28.21
CA ILE A 24 -39.14 -4.41 -26.80
C ILE A 24 -39.40 -5.91 -26.60
N ARG A 25 -39.95 -6.57 -27.62
CA ARG A 25 -40.23 -8.02 -27.62
C ARG A 25 -38.97 -8.89 -27.71
N GLN A 26 -37.81 -8.32 -28.01
CA GLN A 26 -36.53 -9.01 -28.03
C GLN A 26 -35.93 -9.19 -26.62
N PHE A 27 -36.51 -8.56 -25.60
CA PHE A 27 -36.06 -8.62 -24.21
C PHE A 27 -37.02 -9.44 -23.36
N TYR A 28 -36.49 -10.41 -22.60
CA TYR A 28 -37.26 -11.17 -21.63
C TYR A 28 -37.30 -10.40 -20.30
N LEU A 29 -38.29 -9.50 -20.15
CA LEU A 29 -38.49 -8.72 -18.94
C LEU A 29 -39.62 -9.32 -18.08
N SER A 30 -39.40 -9.38 -16.76
CA SER A 30 -40.47 -9.75 -15.82
C SER A 30 -41.54 -8.64 -15.78
N PRO A 31 -42.78 -8.94 -15.33
CA PRO A 31 -43.83 -7.92 -15.20
C PRO A 31 -43.40 -6.73 -14.33
N VAL A 32 -42.64 -7.00 -13.27
CA VAL A 32 -42.07 -5.97 -12.38
C VAL A 32 -41.05 -5.11 -13.12
N ALA A 33 -40.19 -5.72 -13.94
CA ALA A 33 -39.18 -4.98 -14.70
C ALA A 33 -39.81 -4.08 -15.77
N VAL A 34 -40.91 -4.51 -16.38
CA VAL A 34 -41.67 -3.69 -17.34
C VAL A 34 -42.28 -2.47 -16.64
N GLU A 35 -42.82 -2.64 -15.43
CA GLU A 35 -43.41 -1.53 -14.68
C GLU A 35 -42.35 -0.50 -14.26
N LEU A 36 -41.20 -0.98 -13.76
CA LEU A 36 -40.06 -0.12 -13.44
C LEU A 36 -39.52 0.61 -14.68
N LEU A 37 -39.53 -0.04 -15.85
CA LEU A 37 -39.12 0.59 -17.10
C LEU A 37 -40.09 1.70 -17.52
N ARG A 38 -41.41 1.51 -17.35
CA ARG A 38 -42.41 2.57 -17.60
C ARG A 38 -42.28 3.73 -16.64
N GLU A 39 -41.97 3.46 -15.38
CA GLU A 39 -41.84 4.51 -14.36
C GLU A 39 -40.54 5.31 -14.52
N ASN A 40 -39.42 4.63 -14.76
CA ASN A 40 -38.08 5.23 -14.66
C ASN A 40 -37.41 5.47 -16.01
N GLY A 41 -37.92 4.88 -17.10
CA GLY A 41 -37.27 4.91 -18.42
C GLY A 41 -36.05 3.98 -18.53
N PHE A 42 -35.68 3.29 -17.45
CA PHE A 42 -34.68 2.24 -17.42
C PHE A 42 -35.02 1.19 -16.35
N VAL A 43 -34.45 0.00 -16.49
CA VAL A 43 -34.54 -1.05 -15.46
C VAL A 43 -33.22 -1.82 -15.41
N VAL A 44 -32.78 -2.17 -14.20
CA VAL A 44 -31.61 -3.03 -13.99
C VAL A 44 -32.11 -4.43 -13.67
N THR A 45 -31.63 -5.43 -14.42
CA THR A 45 -31.98 -6.82 -14.21
C THR A 45 -30.73 -7.63 -13.86
N PRO A 46 -30.83 -8.64 -12.98
CA PRO A 46 -29.71 -9.52 -12.70
C PRO A 46 -29.20 -10.21 -13.96
N ALA A 47 -27.89 -10.24 -14.12
CA ALA A 47 -27.21 -10.84 -15.24
C ALA A 47 -26.05 -11.70 -14.73
N TYR A 48 -25.81 -12.84 -15.37
CA TYR A 48 -24.83 -13.84 -14.91
C TYR A 48 -23.74 -14.05 -15.97
N TYR A 49 -22.99 -12.98 -16.24
CA TYR A 49 -21.85 -13.00 -17.18
C TYR A 49 -20.54 -12.93 -16.42
N LYS A 50 -19.46 -13.45 -17.01
CA LYS A 50 -18.14 -13.40 -16.38
C LYS A 50 -17.44 -12.08 -16.69
N GLU A 51 -17.59 -11.61 -17.92
CA GLU A 51 -16.98 -10.37 -18.40
C GLU A 51 -18.02 -9.52 -19.14
N MET A 52 -17.76 -8.20 -19.24
CA MET A 52 -18.61 -7.30 -20.01
C MET A 52 -18.67 -7.68 -21.50
N GLY A 53 -17.60 -8.27 -22.03
CA GLY A 53 -17.54 -8.76 -23.41
C GLY A 53 -18.57 -9.84 -23.71
N ASP A 54 -18.89 -10.70 -22.74
CA ASP A 54 -19.90 -11.75 -22.91
C ASP A 54 -21.29 -11.16 -23.21
N ILE A 55 -21.63 -10.06 -22.52
CA ILE A 55 -22.89 -9.33 -22.72
C ILE A 55 -22.96 -8.78 -24.14
N TYR A 56 -21.87 -8.18 -24.61
CA TYR A 56 -21.83 -7.57 -25.94
C TYR A 56 -21.92 -8.61 -27.05
N LEU A 57 -21.29 -9.78 -26.88
CA LEU A 57 -21.42 -10.90 -27.81
C LEU A 57 -22.85 -11.44 -27.84
N GLU A 58 -23.48 -11.66 -26.69
CA GLU A 58 -24.87 -12.12 -26.63
C GLU A 58 -25.85 -11.11 -27.27
N CYS A 59 -25.70 -9.82 -26.97
CA CYS A 59 -26.54 -8.80 -27.59
C CYS A 59 -26.34 -8.75 -29.11
N LYS A 60 -25.10 -8.91 -29.59
CA LYS A 60 -24.79 -9.00 -31.03
C LYS A 60 -25.48 -10.20 -31.68
N ASP A 61 -25.37 -11.37 -31.07
CA ASP A 61 -25.95 -12.62 -31.59
C ASP A 61 -27.48 -12.57 -31.61
N ARG A 62 -28.08 -11.87 -30.64
CA ARG A 62 -29.54 -11.65 -30.54
C ARG A 62 -30.04 -10.43 -31.31
N ASN A 63 -29.16 -9.73 -32.01
CA ASN A 63 -29.46 -8.50 -32.74
C ASN A 63 -30.13 -7.42 -31.86
N GLN A 64 -29.75 -7.38 -30.59
CA GLN A 64 -30.17 -6.38 -29.61
C GLN A 64 -29.23 -5.16 -29.66
N PRO A 65 -29.73 -3.93 -29.44
CA PRO A 65 -28.88 -2.75 -29.34
C PRO A 65 -27.83 -2.87 -28.24
N ILE A 66 -26.59 -2.53 -28.55
CA ILE A 66 -25.46 -2.56 -27.62
C ILE A 66 -25.13 -1.13 -27.20
N PHE A 67 -25.02 -0.91 -25.90
CA PHE A 67 -24.49 0.33 -25.33
C PHE A 67 -23.18 0.01 -24.60
N ILE A 68 -22.07 0.51 -25.13
CA ILE A 68 -20.74 0.30 -24.55
C ILE A 68 -20.44 1.49 -23.63
N THR A 69 -20.17 1.19 -22.36
CA THR A 69 -19.76 2.21 -21.38
C THR A 69 -18.24 2.29 -21.28
N THR A 70 -17.74 3.36 -20.67
CA THR A 70 -16.33 3.49 -20.32
C THR A 70 -15.84 2.36 -19.41
N ASP A 71 -16.74 1.72 -18.66
CA ASP A 71 -16.39 0.64 -17.73
C ASP A 71 -15.80 -0.57 -18.45
N ALA A 72 -16.17 -0.83 -19.70
CA ALA A 72 -15.57 -1.91 -20.49
C ALA A 72 -14.07 -1.68 -20.72
N VAL A 73 -13.69 -0.43 -20.99
CA VAL A 73 -12.29 -0.03 -21.16
C VAL A 73 -11.57 -0.03 -19.81
N LEU A 74 -12.21 0.51 -18.76
CA LEU A 74 -11.64 0.55 -17.41
C LEU A 74 -11.41 -0.86 -16.84
N HIS A 75 -12.36 -1.76 -17.03
CA HIS A 75 -12.26 -3.16 -16.58
C HIS A 75 -11.11 -3.88 -17.28
N THR A 76 -11.03 -3.77 -18.61
CA THR A 76 -9.93 -4.36 -19.39
C THR A 76 -8.58 -3.78 -18.99
N THR A 77 -8.51 -2.46 -18.79
CA THR A 77 -7.30 -1.76 -18.32
C THR A 77 -6.90 -2.23 -16.93
N HIS A 78 -7.84 -2.39 -16.00
CA HIS A 78 -7.57 -2.89 -14.65
C HIS A 78 -7.01 -4.32 -14.67
N ILE A 79 -7.61 -5.21 -15.48
CA ILE A 79 -7.08 -6.57 -15.67
C ILE A 79 -5.65 -6.50 -16.20
N PHE A 80 -5.43 -5.77 -17.30
CA PHE A 80 -4.10 -5.65 -17.89
C PHE A 80 -3.05 -5.11 -16.88
N PHE A 81 -3.42 -4.08 -16.13
CA PHE A 81 -2.59 -3.50 -15.08
C PHE A 81 -2.24 -4.52 -13.98
N ASP A 82 -3.22 -5.24 -13.44
CA ASP A 82 -2.99 -6.30 -12.43
C ASP A 82 -2.04 -7.39 -12.94
N TYR A 83 -2.26 -7.85 -14.17
CA TYR A 83 -1.39 -8.86 -14.78
C TYR A 83 0.04 -8.36 -14.97
N LEU A 84 0.22 -7.13 -15.45
CA LEU A 84 1.54 -6.53 -15.66
C LEU A 84 2.28 -6.33 -14.34
N LEU A 85 1.62 -5.74 -13.34
CA LEU A 85 2.20 -5.49 -12.03
C LEU A 85 2.63 -6.82 -11.38
N ARG A 86 1.77 -7.83 -11.45
CA ARG A 86 2.08 -9.16 -10.90
C ARG A 86 3.31 -9.81 -11.54
N ILE A 87 3.45 -9.69 -12.87
CA ILE A 87 4.63 -10.22 -13.58
C ILE A 87 5.88 -9.47 -13.15
N LEU A 88 5.83 -8.13 -13.14
CA LEU A 88 6.94 -7.28 -12.72
C LEU A 88 7.39 -7.61 -11.29
N GLU A 89 6.45 -7.72 -10.36
CA GLU A 89 6.72 -8.02 -8.95
C GLU A 89 7.43 -9.36 -8.79
N MET A 90 6.97 -10.41 -9.48
CA MET A 90 7.51 -11.77 -9.29
C MET A 90 8.76 -12.10 -10.08
N GLU A 91 8.85 -11.59 -11.31
CA GLU A 91 9.97 -11.90 -12.18
C GLU A 91 11.15 -10.96 -11.96
N ARG A 92 10.94 -9.79 -11.33
CA ARG A 92 11.98 -8.78 -11.14
C ARG A 92 12.02 -8.21 -9.73
N LEU A 93 10.95 -7.58 -9.26
CA LEU A 93 11.05 -6.78 -8.03
C LEU A 93 11.32 -7.62 -6.78
N TYR A 94 10.81 -8.86 -6.71
CA TYR A 94 11.09 -9.76 -5.60
C TYR A 94 12.59 -9.95 -5.36
N ASP A 95 13.31 -10.38 -6.40
CA ASP A 95 14.72 -10.74 -6.28
C ASP A 95 15.56 -9.48 -6.04
N LEU A 96 15.19 -8.35 -6.64
CA LEU A 96 15.80 -7.05 -6.37
C LEU A 96 15.57 -6.58 -4.94
N SER A 97 14.37 -6.78 -4.39
CA SER A 97 14.06 -6.44 -3.00
C SER A 97 14.90 -7.27 -2.03
N VAL A 98 15.03 -8.58 -2.27
CA VAL A 98 15.92 -9.44 -1.47
C VAL A 98 17.36 -8.94 -1.53
N GLU A 99 17.88 -8.66 -2.73
CA GLU A 99 19.26 -8.20 -2.92
C GLU A 99 19.52 -6.84 -2.25
N LEU A 100 18.56 -5.91 -2.35
CA LEU A 100 18.66 -4.62 -1.68
C LEU A 100 18.59 -4.76 -0.16
N THR A 101 17.68 -5.57 0.36
CA THR A 101 17.57 -5.85 1.80
C THR A 101 18.89 -6.39 2.35
N ASP A 102 19.48 -7.38 1.68
CA ASP A 102 20.75 -7.98 2.08
C ASP A 102 21.88 -6.95 2.06
N ARG A 103 21.96 -6.16 0.99
CA ARG A 103 23.02 -5.14 0.89
C ARG A 103 22.87 -4.04 1.93
N MET A 104 21.65 -3.56 2.18
CA MET A 104 21.40 -2.52 3.18
C MET A 104 21.61 -3.02 4.61
N LEU A 105 21.35 -4.29 4.87
CA LEU A 105 21.63 -4.92 6.15
C LEU A 105 23.15 -4.99 6.40
N GLU A 106 23.94 -5.40 5.40
CA GLU A 106 25.40 -5.37 5.46
C GLU A 106 25.93 -3.95 5.74
N LEU A 107 25.46 -2.96 4.99
CA LEU A 107 25.88 -1.56 5.15
C LEU A 107 25.49 -0.99 6.52
N SER A 108 24.34 -1.37 7.06
CA SER A 108 23.91 -0.96 8.42
C SER A 108 24.81 -1.58 9.50
N ILE A 109 25.26 -2.83 9.30
CA ILE A 109 26.23 -3.49 10.17
C ILE A 109 27.60 -2.78 10.10
N GLU A 110 28.04 -2.37 8.92
CA GLU A 110 29.29 -1.60 8.74
C GLU A 110 29.20 -0.26 9.48
N GLN A 111 28.11 0.50 9.29
CA GLN A 111 27.88 1.76 10.02
C GLN A 111 27.85 1.56 11.54
N PHE A 112 27.24 0.48 12.03
CA PHE A 112 27.23 0.15 13.47
C PHE A 112 28.65 -0.08 14.02
N ARG A 113 29.52 -0.72 13.25
CA ARG A 113 30.92 -0.97 13.65
C ARG A 113 31.78 0.29 13.61
N GLU A 114 31.51 1.19 12.67
CA GLU A 114 32.24 2.46 12.49
C GLU A 114 31.75 3.56 13.45
N ALA A 115 30.55 3.43 14.01
CA ALA A 115 29.96 4.43 14.89
C ALA A 115 30.83 4.74 16.13
N HIS A 116 31.11 6.02 16.35
CA HIS A 116 31.94 6.48 17.47
C HIS A 116 31.15 6.98 18.69
N THR A 117 29.90 7.40 18.49
CA THR A 117 29.03 7.90 19.57
C THR A 117 27.92 6.90 19.87
N GLU A 118 27.48 6.85 21.12
CA GLU A 118 26.45 5.90 21.56
C GLU A 118 25.12 6.11 20.82
N GLU A 119 24.75 7.36 20.56
CA GLU A 119 23.52 7.71 19.84
C GLU A 119 23.54 7.20 18.38
N VAL A 120 24.66 7.38 17.68
CA VAL A 120 24.82 6.88 16.30
C VAL A 120 24.87 5.37 16.28
N LYS A 121 25.52 4.77 17.28
CA LYS A 121 25.61 3.32 17.40
C LYS A 121 24.24 2.68 17.64
N GLU A 122 23.42 3.23 18.53
CA GLU A 122 22.05 2.73 18.73
C GLU A 122 21.18 2.94 17.48
N ALA A 123 21.26 4.10 16.82
CA ALA A 123 20.52 4.34 15.57
C ALA A 123 20.91 3.33 14.47
N ALA A 124 22.20 3.06 14.30
CA ALA A 124 22.67 2.03 13.36
C ALA A 124 22.21 0.63 13.77
N ARG A 125 22.20 0.31 15.07
CA ARG A 125 21.67 -0.96 15.59
C ARG A 125 20.19 -1.14 15.23
N LEU A 126 19.38 -0.10 15.42
CA LEU A 126 17.96 -0.15 15.06
C LEU A 126 17.73 -0.23 13.55
N ASN A 127 18.60 0.37 12.73
CA ASN A 127 18.59 0.16 11.28
C ASN A 127 18.87 -1.30 10.88
N ILE A 128 19.79 -1.99 11.56
CA ILE A 128 19.98 -3.44 11.41
C ILE A 128 18.65 -4.16 11.68
N GLY A 129 17.96 -3.80 12.77
CA GLY A 129 16.64 -4.34 13.10
C GLY A 129 15.61 -4.10 12.01
N PHE A 130 15.54 -2.87 11.49
CA PHE A 130 14.61 -2.49 10.42
C PHE A 130 14.80 -3.33 9.15
N PHE A 131 16.03 -3.55 8.70
CA PHE A 131 16.31 -4.41 7.55
C PHE A 131 16.15 -5.90 7.87
N ALA A 132 16.43 -6.32 9.11
CA ALA A 132 16.26 -7.69 9.55
C ALA A 132 14.80 -8.14 9.60
N VAL A 133 13.86 -7.27 9.99
CA VAL A 133 12.41 -7.55 9.93
C VAL A 133 11.98 -7.88 8.51
N ALA A 134 12.44 -7.10 7.53
CA ALA A 134 12.18 -7.36 6.12
C ALA A 134 12.89 -8.64 5.63
N LYS A 135 14.16 -8.85 6.02
CA LYS A 135 14.92 -10.06 5.68
C LYS A 135 14.18 -11.31 6.14
N ARG A 136 13.60 -11.31 7.34
CA ARG A 136 12.82 -12.44 7.86
C ARG A 136 11.52 -12.73 7.11
N GLN A 137 10.97 -11.76 6.37
CA GLN A 137 9.86 -12.05 5.47
C GLN A 137 10.32 -12.90 4.29
N PHE A 138 11.56 -12.70 3.81
CA PHE A 138 12.14 -13.48 2.71
C PHE A 138 12.81 -14.78 3.17
N ASP A 139 13.44 -14.75 4.36
CA ASP A 139 14.20 -15.83 4.96
C ASP A 139 13.84 -15.98 6.45
N PRO A 140 12.80 -16.75 6.78
CA PRO A 140 12.31 -16.89 8.16
C PRO A 140 13.32 -17.44 9.17
N GLU A 141 14.39 -18.11 8.70
CA GLU A 141 15.40 -18.72 9.56
C GLU A 141 16.56 -17.76 9.89
N TYR A 142 16.57 -16.56 9.27
CA TYR A 142 17.61 -15.56 9.45
C TYR A 142 17.79 -15.14 10.92
N GLN A 143 19.02 -15.26 11.40
CA GLN A 143 19.45 -14.85 12.74
C GLN A 143 20.07 -13.45 12.68
N VAL A 144 19.59 -12.54 13.51
CA VAL A 144 19.95 -11.12 13.43
C VAL A 144 21.20 -10.83 14.25
N GLY A 145 21.22 -11.28 15.51
CA GLY A 145 22.23 -10.90 16.49
C GLY A 145 22.02 -9.48 17.04
N TYR A 146 23.08 -8.89 17.60
CA TYR A 146 23.10 -7.51 18.10
C TYR A 146 22.02 -7.17 19.14
N GLU A 147 21.54 -8.17 19.91
CA GLU A 147 20.46 -8.02 20.88
C GLU A 147 19.15 -7.51 20.23
N LEU A 148 18.90 -7.91 18.98
CA LEU A 148 17.72 -7.54 18.22
C LEU A 148 16.77 -8.72 17.97
N ASP A 149 17.21 -9.97 18.16
CA ASP A 149 16.41 -11.15 17.79
C ASP A 149 15.01 -11.13 18.43
N GLU A 150 14.89 -10.83 19.72
CA GLU A 150 13.59 -10.72 20.40
C GLU A 150 12.72 -9.58 19.85
N LEU A 151 13.31 -8.43 19.50
CA LEU A 151 12.57 -7.29 18.96
C LEU A 151 12.07 -7.61 17.55
N VAL A 152 12.92 -8.21 16.73
CA VAL A 152 12.60 -8.61 15.36
C VAL A 152 11.59 -9.76 15.35
N ASP A 153 11.67 -10.71 16.31
CA ASP A 153 10.67 -11.77 16.50
C ASP A 153 9.29 -11.17 16.74
N LYS A 154 9.18 -10.24 17.69
CA LYS A 154 7.89 -9.59 17.99
C LYS A 154 7.35 -8.77 16.82
N GLU A 155 8.19 -8.03 16.10
CA GLU A 155 7.77 -7.34 14.87
C GLU A 155 7.23 -8.32 13.82
N CYS A 156 7.94 -9.44 13.63
CA CYS A 156 7.50 -10.49 12.70
C CYS A 156 6.20 -11.16 13.15
N ASP A 157 6.01 -11.36 14.45
CA ASP A 157 4.78 -11.89 15.03
C ASP A 157 3.61 -10.92 14.87
N ASN A 158 3.83 -9.62 15.08
CA ASN A 158 2.82 -8.58 14.82
C ASN A 158 2.39 -8.58 13.34
N ILE A 159 3.37 -8.60 12.42
CA ILE A 159 3.14 -8.70 10.97
C ILE A 159 2.35 -9.97 10.62
N LYS A 160 2.71 -11.12 11.20
CA LYS A 160 2.11 -12.42 10.89
C LYS A 160 0.70 -12.56 11.46
N ASN A 161 0.46 -12.05 12.67
CA ASN A 161 -0.79 -12.20 13.39
C ASN A 161 -1.82 -11.12 13.01
N HIS A 162 -1.39 -10.05 12.33
CA HIS A 162 -2.27 -8.98 11.86
C HIS A 162 -3.06 -8.33 13.01
N THR A 163 -2.40 -8.13 14.15
CA THR A 163 -2.99 -7.74 15.46
C THR A 163 -3.69 -6.38 15.47
N GLY A 164 -3.65 -5.64 14.36
CA GLY A 164 -4.16 -4.28 14.28
C GLY A 164 -3.13 -3.33 14.84
N LEU A 165 -3.57 -2.36 15.63
CA LEU A 165 -2.70 -1.31 16.13
C LEU A 165 -1.85 -1.81 17.31
N GLU A 166 -0.55 -1.93 17.11
CA GLU A 166 0.42 -2.33 18.14
C GLU A 166 1.65 -1.43 18.14
N PHE A 167 2.39 -1.45 19.25
CA PHE A 167 3.63 -0.68 19.38
C PHE A 167 4.71 -1.20 18.40
N ARG A 168 5.53 -0.29 17.87
CA ARG A 168 6.71 -0.62 17.07
C ARG A 168 7.86 -0.95 18.01
N GLU A 169 8.19 -2.23 18.13
CA GLU A 169 9.18 -2.78 19.06
C GLU A 169 10.59 -2.24 18.81
N LEU A 170 10.90 -1.85 17.56
CA LEU A 170 12.19 -1.19 17.24
C LEU A 170 12.30 0.25 17.76
N LEU A 171 11.24 0.85 18.31
CA LEU A 171 11.30 2.17 18.94
C LEU A 171 11.70 2.09 20.42
N THR A 172 12.82 1.40 20.69
CA THR A 172 13.33 1.08 22.04
C THR A 172 13.54 2.30 22.93
N TYR A 173 13.73 3.48 22.34
CA TYR A 173 13.92 4.75 23.03
C TYR A 173 12.61 5.37 23.55
N VAL A 174 11.44 4.84 23.20
CA VAL A 174 10.14 5.28 23.74
C VAL A 174 9.86 4.55 25.05
N LYS A 175 10.11 5.23 26.18
CA LYS A 175 10.10 4.59 27.52
C LYS A 175 8.72 4.23 28.06
N ASP A 176 7.71 5.05 27.75
CA ASP A 176 6.34 4.89 28.26
C ASP A 176 5.35 4.86 27.09
N PRO A 177 5.32 3.76 26.31
CA PRO A 177 4.46 3.68 25.13
C PRO A 177 2.99 3.73 25.54
N SER A 178 2.26 4.69 24.99
CA SER A 178 0.82 4.84 25.20
C SER A 178 0.20 5.37 23.92
N PHE A 179 -0.84 4.71 23.43
CA PHE A 179 -1.48 5.14 22.19
C PHE A 179 -1.96 6.60 22.24
N TYR A 180 -2.38 7.09 23.41
CA TYR A 180 -2.84 8.47 23.57
C TYR A 180 -1.71 9.51 23.61
N GLN A 181 -0.52 9.13 24.11
CA GLN A 181 0.60 10.07 24.30
C GLN A 181 1.65 9.97 23.20
N THR A 182 1.86 8.76 22.69
CA THR A 182 2.84 8.42 21.66
C THR A 182 2.18 7.69 20.48
N PRO A 183 1.08 8.21 19.88
CA PRO A 183 0.39 7.53 18.79
C PRO A 183 1.29 7.25 17.58
N TYR A 184 2.31 8.10 17.38
CA TYR A 184 3.32 7.96 16.33
C TYR A 184 4.25 6.74 16.49
N ALA A 185 4.23 6.07 17.65
CA ALA A 185 5.05 4.91 17.92
C ALA A 185 4.31 3.59 17.68
N TYR A 186 3.09 3.64 17.13
CA TYR A 186 2.24 2.48 16.86
C TYR A 186 2.08 2.29 15.35
N GLU A 187 1.96 1.03 14.92
CA GLU A 187 1.69 0.63 13.54
C GLU A 187 0.42 -0.23 13.47
N ASP A 188 -0.36 -0.09 12.41
CA ASP A 188 -1.52 -0.94 12.15
C ASP A 188 -1.12 -2.19 11.35
N TYR A 189 -0.77 -3.25 12.07
CA TYR A 189 -0.39 -4.54 11.48
C TYR A 189 -1.55 -5.25 10.76
N SER A 190 -2.80 -4.79 10.87
CA SER A 190 -3.91 -5.31 10.06
C SER A 190 -3.74 -5.00 8.57
N GLN A 191 -2.91 -4.02 8.22
CA GLN A 191 -2.57 -3.68 6.84
C GLN A 191 -1.69 -4.75 6.19
N TYR A 192 -1.04 -5.62 6.97
CA TYR A 192 -0.13 -6.65 6.47
C TYR A 192 -0.83 -7.93 6.03
N ILE A 193 -2.17 -7.97 6.03
CA ILE A 193 -2.98 -9.08 5.49
C ILE A 193 -2.85 -9.10 3.95
N PRO A 194 -2.26 -10.14 3.34
CA PRO A 194 -2.18 -10.25 1.88
C PRO A 194 -3.59 -10.31 1.26
N ARG A 195 -3.82 -9.53 0.19
CA ARG A 195 -5.11 -9.45 -0.52
C ARG A 195 -4.90 -9.62 -2.03
N GLY A 196 -5.97 -9.92 -2.76
CA GLY A 196 -5.90 -10.02 -4.22
C GLY A 196 -4.89 -11.06 -4.71
N HIS A 197 -4.05 -10.70 -5.68
CA HIS A 197 -3.04 -11.60 -6.25
C HIS A 197 -1.95 -12.03 -5.24
N TYR A 198 -1.77 -11.29 -4.14
CA TYR A 198 -0.78 -11.64 -3.13
C TYR A 198 -1.11 -12.91 -2.34
N THR A 199 -2.35 -13.40 -2.43
CA THR A 199 -2.80 -14.63 -1.75
C THR A 199 -2.42 -15.92 -2.47
N ARG A 200 -1.85 -15.81 -3.68
CA ARG A 200 -1.63 -16.96 -4.60
C ARG A 200 -0.60 -17.98 -4.12
N ASN A 201 0.47 -17.55 -3.45
CA ASN A 201 1.50 -18.44 -2.91
C ASN A 201 2.32 -17.71 -1.82
N GLU A 202 3.19 -18.45 -1.11
CA GLU A 202 4.01 -17.86 -0.05
C GLU A 202 5.02 -16.83 -0.57
N LYS A 203 5.57 -16.98 -1.77
CA LYS A 203 6.48 -15.97 -2.37
C LYS A 203 5.79 -14.61 -2.46
N PHE A 204 4.55 -14.57 -2.94
CA PHE A 204 3.74 -13.35 -2.99
C PHE A 204 3.42 -12.78 -1.61
N LYS A 205 3.06 -13.62 -0.63
CA LYS A 205 2.73 -13.17 0.72
C LYS A 205 3.95 -12.57 1.42
N ASN A 206 5.11 -13.19 1.25
CA ASN A 206 6.38 -12.73 1.81
C ASN A 206 6.80 -11.39 1.20
N TYR A 207 6.71 -11.26 -0.13
CA TYR A 207 6.94 -10.00 -0.83
C TYR A 207 6.01 -8.90 -0.34
N PHE A 208 4.71 -9.19 -0.26
CA PHE A 208 3.72 -8.25 0.21
C PHE A 208 4.07 -7.74 1.61
N ARG A 209 4.36 -8.63 2.57
CA ARG A 209 4.73 -8.23 3.94
C ARG A 209 5.99 -7.37 3.99
N ALA A 210 7.03 -7.74 3.23
CA ALA A 210 8.27 -6.96 3.16
C ALA A 210 8.05 -5.56 2.54
N MET A 211 7.30 -5.48 1.45
CA MET A 211 7.00 -4.20 0.81
C MET A 211 6.04 -3.34 1.63
N MET A 212 5.10 -3.95 2.37
CA MET A 212 4.26 -3.23 3.33
C MET A 212 5.09 -2.68 4.49
N TRP A 213 6.06 -3.45 5.00
CA TRP A 213 7.01 -2.96 6.00
C TRP A 213 7.77 -1.73 5.49
N TYR A 214 8.38 -1.83 4.31
CA TYR A 214 9.12 -0.70 3.72
C TYR A 214 8.24 0.51 3.36
N GLY A 215 6.99 0.28 2.95
CA GLY A 215 6.09 1.36 2.55
C GLY A 215 5.36 2.05 3.71
N ARG A 216 5.33 1.44 4.90
CA ARG A 216 4.53 1.95 6.03
C ARG A 216 5.35 2.39 7.23
N ILE A 217 6.49 1.73 7.48
CA ILE A 217 7.34 2.09 8.61
C ILE A 217 8.04 3.39 8.29
N ASP A 218 7.63 4.44 9.00
CA ASP A 218 8.11 5.80 8.79
C ASP A 218 9.13 6.24 9.85
N PHE A 219 9.86 7.30 9.49
CA PHE A 219 10.81 7.99 10.35
C PHE A 219 10.41 9.45 10.48
N LYS A 220 9.63 9.77 11.52
CA LYS A 220 9.06 11.12 11.69
C LYS A 220 10.11 12.11 12.21
N LEU A 221 10.29 13.23 11.52
CA LEU A 221 11.21 14.30 11.94
C LEU A 221 10.83 14.92 13.29
N ARG A 222 9.55 15.25 13.44
CA ARG A 222 8.99 15.89 14.64
C ARG A 222 7.61 15.32 14.93
N PRO A 223 7.52 14.19 15.65
CA PRO A 223 6.26 13.47 15.85
C PRO A 223 5.26 14.23 16.73
N ALA A 224 5.70 15.13 17.62
CA ALA A 224 4.85 16.08 18.33
C ALA A 224 5.59 17.39 18.67
N LEU A 225 4.87 18.37 19.24
CA LEU A 225 5.40 19.70 19.50
C LEU A 225 6.28 19.81 20.75
N GLU A 226 6.18 18.85 21.66
CA GLU A 226 6.78 18.89 23.01
C GLU A 226 7.71 17.68 23.26
N GLU A 227 8.53 17.76 24.30
CA GLU A 227 9.32 16.61 24.77
C GLU A 227 8.42 15.54 25.43
N PRO A 228 8.79 14.25 25.36
CA PRO A 228 10.00 13.68 24.75
C PRO A 228 9.91 13.44 23.24
N ALA A 229 8.80 13.80 22.58
CA ALA A 229 8.56 13.47 21.17
C ALA A 229 9.58 14.13 20.24
N ILE A 230 10.06 15.34 20.54
CA ILE A 230 11.15 15.98 19.78
C ILE A 230 12.42 15.12 19.84
N THR A 231 12.79 14.64 21.03
CA THR A 231 13.95 13.74 21.19
C THR A 231 13.80 12.45 20.40
N TYR A 232 12.60 11.85 20.40
CA TYR A 232 12.33 10.65 19.59
C TYR A 232 12.40 10.92 18.08
N GLY A 233 11.90 12.08 17.64
CA GLY A 233 12.01 12.51 16.25
C GLY A 233 13.46 12.71 15.79
N LYS A 234 14.34 13.22 16.66
CA LYS A 234 15.78 13.30 16.37
C LYS A 234 16.39 11.91 16.13
N MET A 235 16.01 10.91 16.93
CA MET A 235 16.47 9.53 16.75
C MET A 235 15.94 8.89 15.46
N MET A 236 14.67 9.13 15.10
CA MET A 236 14.12 8.72 13.80
C MET A 236 14.84 9.38 12.63
N THR A 237 15.11 10.69 12.75
CA THR A 237 15.85 11.47 11.73
C THR A 237 17.27 10.92 11.56
N LEU A 238 17.95 10.59 12.66
CA LEU A 238 19.29 10.02 12.62
C LEU A 238 19.30 8.66 11.91
N GLN A 239 18.34 7.78 12.21
CA GLN A 239 18.16 6.51 11.49
C GLN A 239 17.98 6.72 9.98
N ALA A 240 17.07 7.62 9.58
CA ALA A 240 16.82 7.94 8.17
C ALA A 240 18.06 8.52 7.45
N LEU A 241 18.82 9.38 8.14
CA LEU A 241 20.09 9.91 7.63
C LEU A 241 21.13 8.81 7.44
N LEU A 242 21.27 7.89 8.39
CA LEU A 242 22.20 6.76 8.29
C LEU A 242 21.81 5.81 7.14
N ILE A 243 20.53 5.47 6.99
CA ILE A 243 20.03 4.67 5.86
C ILE A 243 20.37 5.36 4.53
N THR A 244 20.13 6.67 4.44
CA THR A 244 20.39 7.44 3.22
C THR A 244 21.88 7.54 2.92
N ASP A 245 22.71 7.76 3.94
CA ASP A 245 24.17 7.79 3.81
C ASP A 245 24.74 6.43 3.35
N ALA A 246 24.27 5.32 3.94
CA ALA A 246 24.63 3.97 3.52
C ALA A 246 24.28 3.73 2.04
N LEU A 247 23.04 4.09 1.66
CA LEU A 247 22.56 3.94 0.29
C LEU A 247 23.37 4.78 -0.70
N LEU A 248 23.76 6.01 -0.32
CA LEU A 248 24.55 6.91 -1.16
C LEU A 248 25.99 6.43 -1.39
N ARG A 249 26.61 5.81 -0.38
CA ARG A 249 28.00 5.35 -0.44
C ARG A 249 28.17 4.09 -1.28
N ASP A 250 27.09 3.34 -1.51
CA ASP A 250 27.10 2.10 -2.28
C ASP A 250 26.34 2.25 -3.60
N GLU A 251 27.07 2.39 -4.72
CA GLU A 251 26.48 2.55 -6.05
C GLU A 251 25.53 1.39 -6.41
N LYS A 252 25.86 0.18 -5.96
CA LYS A 252 25.04 -1.02 -6.18
C LYS A 252 23.70 -0.90 -5.46
N ALA A 253 23.69 -0.60 -4.16
CA ALA A 253 22.48 -0.41 -3.37
C ALA A 253 21.63 0.73 -3.94
N PHE A 254 22.23 1.87 -4.29
CA PHE A 254 21.51 2.99 -4.88
C PHE A 254 20.82 2.60 -6.19
N LYS A 255 21.51 1.85 -7.05
CA LYS A 255 20.96 1.34 -8.31
C LYS A 255 19.81 0.36 -8.07
N LEU A 256 19.97 -0.59 -7.13
CA LEU A 256 18.92 -1.53 -6.76
C LEU A 256 17.67 -0.81 -6.24
N TRP A 257 17.86 0.17 -5.34
CA TRP A 257 16.77 1.01 -4.84
C TRP A 257 16.03 1.73 -5.97
N LYS A 258 16.74 2.35 -6.92
CA LYS A 258 16.10 2.98 -8.09
C LYS A 258 15.32 2.01 -8.94
N MET A 259 15.87 0.81 -9.19
CA MET A 259 15.19 -0.23 -9.97
C MET A 259 13.90 -0.72 -9.31
N ILE A 260 13.73 -0.55 -8.00
CA ILE A 260 12.49 -0.86 -7.28
C ILE A 260 11.57 0.36 -7.20
N TYR A 261 12.12 1.52 -6.81
CA TYR A 261 11.33 2.72 -6.52
C TYR A 261 10.75 3.36 -7.79
N GLU A 262 11.51 3.47 -8.88
CA GLU A 262 11.02 4.13 -10.10
C GLU A 262 9.81 3.40 -10.72
N PRO A 263 9.81 2.05 -10.87
CA PRO A 263 8.61 1.35 -11.28
C PRO A 263 7.46 1.51 -10.28
N THR A 264 7.74 1.43 -8.97
CA THR A 264 6.70 1.61 -7.93
C THR A 264 6.01 2.97 -8.08
N VAL A 265 6.78 4.04 -8.32
CA VAL A 265 6.24 5.38 -8.59
C VAL A 265 5.36 5.42 -9.83
N TYR A 266 5.74 4.72 -10.90
CA TYR A 266 4.94 4.64 -12.11
C TYR A 266 3.59 3.94 -11.89
N PHE A 267 3.57 2.85 -11.12
CA PHE A 267 2.37 2.04 -10.89
C PHE A 267 1.46 2.57 -9.78
N VAL A 268 2.03 3.10 -8.69
CA VAL A 268 1.32 3.40 -7.44
C VAL A 268 1.37 4.88 -7.09
N GLY A 269 2.23 5.66 -7.76
CA GLY A 269 2.43 7.08 -7.48
C GLY A 269 3.61 7.35 -6.57
N LYS A 270 3.96 8.64 -6.43
CA LYS A 270 5.02 9.07 -5.51
C LYS A 270 4.55 8.99 -4.06
N THR A 271 5.50 8.83 -3.16
CA THR A 271 5.24 8.96 -1.73
C THR A 271 4.86 10.39 -1.37
N ASP A 272 3.94 10.54 -0.41
CA ASP A 272 3.59 11.83 0.21
C ASP A 272 4.55 12.20 1.36
N ASP A 273 5.36 11.25 1.82
CA ASP A 273 6.35 11.43 2.89
C ASP A 273 7.74 11.81 2.36
N LEU A 274 8.61 12.26 3.26
CA LEU A 274 10.04 12.45 2.95
C LEU A 274 10.70 11.12 2.60
N TYR A 275 11.50 11.12 1.54
CA TYR A 275 12.20 9.93 1.07
C TYR A 275 13.66 10.23 0.77
N VAL A 276 14.38 9.21 0.30
CA VAL A 276 15.82 9.21 0.03
C VAL A 276 16.29 10.50 -0.63
N ASP A 277 15.69 10.97 -1.73
CA ASP A 277 16.19 12.16 -2.45
C ASP A 277 16.13 13.45 -1.62
N ASP A 278 15.18 13.58 -0.69
CA ASP A 278 15.08 14.75 0.20
C ASP A 278 16.19 14.73 1.25
N TYR A 279 16.48 13.56 1.82
CA TYR A 279 17.61 13.38 2.73
C TYR A 279 18.96 13.50 2.01
N ILE A 280 19.08 13.08 0.74
CA ILE A 280 20.30 13.28 -0.07
C ILE A 280 20.60 14.78 -0.22
N LYS A 281 19.57 15.59 -0.54
CA LYS A 281 19.73 17.05 -0.64
C LYS A 281 20.19 17.64 0.69
N LEU A 282 19.54 17.22 1.78
CA LEU A 282 19.88 17.68 3.13
C LEU A 282 21.31 17.31 3.54
N ILE A 283 21.73 16.06 3.28
CA ILE A 283 23.09 15.60 3.58
C ILE A 283 24.11 16.46 2.84
N LYS A 284 23.89 16.75 1.55
CA LYS A 284 24.80 17.59 0.75
C LYS A 284 24.86 19.04 1.23
N GLU A 285 23.75 19.56 1.76
CA GLU A 285 23.67 20.93 2.26
C GLU A 285 24.35 21.09 3.64
N ILE A 286 24.12 20.14 4.54
CA ILE A 286 24.60 20.21 5.93
C ILE A 286 26.01 19.62 6.09
N PHE A 287 26.33 18.58 5.32
CA PHE A 287 27.61 17.88 5.32
C PHE A 287 28.24 17.95 3.92
N PRO A 288 28.59 19.15 3.42
CA PRO A 288 29.21 19.28 2.11
C PRO A 288 30.49 18.42 2.07
N PRO A 289 30.77 17.73 0.95
CA PRO A 289 32.01 16.98 0.81
C PRO A 289 33.17 17.95 1.06
N ASN A 290 34.09 17.58 1.96
CA ASN A 290 35.30 18.35 2.19
C ASN A 290 35.98 18.55 0.83
N GLU A 291 36.05 19.79 0.34
CA GLU A 291 36.93 20.15 -0.78
C GLU A 291 38.35 19.79 -0.35
N SER A 292 38.82 18.64 -0.83
CA SER A 292 40.17 18.12 -0.65
C SER A 292 40.90 18.25 -1.98
#